data_AF-A0A7K1E3N1-F1
#
_entry.id   AF-A0A7K1E3N1-F1
#
_cell.length_a   1.000
_cell.length_b   1.000
_cell.length_c   1.000
_cell.angle_alpha   90.00
_cell.angle_beta   90.00
_cell.angle_gamma   90.00
#
_symmetry.space_group_name_H-M   'P 1'
#
loop_
_entity.id
_entity.type
_entity.pdbx_description
1 polymer ?
#
loop_
_entity_poly.entity_id
_entity_poly.type
_entity_poly.pdbx_seq_one_letter_code
_entity_poly.pdbx_strand_id
1 'polypeptide(L)' 'MAKNEQARIVGLIGEAIAERYLNDTGLAVIERNWRCDEGEIDLIARDT' A
#
# COMPACT_ATOMS: atom_id res chain seq x y z
N MET A 1 -16.37 3.99 -19.73
CA MET A 1 -15.53 4.56 -18.66
C MET A 1 -15.64 3.83 -17.31
N ALA A 2 -16.32 2.67 -17.20
CA ALA A 2 -16.58 2.01 -15.90
C ALA A 2 -15.51 1.00 -15.42
N LYS A 3 -14.62 0.53 -16.31
CA LYS A 3 -13.72 -0.60 -16.02
C LYS A 3 -12.56 -0.24 -15.07
N ASN A 4 -12.17 1.05 -15.01
CA ASN A 4 -11.04 1.52 -14.20
C ASN A 4 -11.41 1.89 -12.76
N GLU A 5 -12.67 2.21 -12.48
CA GLU A 5 -13.08 2.61 -11.13
C GLU A 5 -13.13 1.40 -10.19
N GLN A 6 -13.62 0.26 -10.69
CA GLN A 6 -13.58 -1.01 -9.97
C GLN A 6 -12.13 -1.43 -9.65
N ALA A 7 -11.23 -1.34 -10.63
CA ALA A 7 -9.82 -1.65 -10.42
C ALA A 7 -9.18 -0.73 -9.37
N ARG A 8 -9.49 0.57 -9.41
CA ARG A 8 -9.01 1.54 -8.41
C ARG A 8 -9.51 1.22 -7.00
N ILE A 9 -10.79 0.87 -6.86
CA ILE A 9 -11.37 0.48 -5.57
C ILE A 9 -10.71 -0.79 -5.03
N VAL A 10 -10.48 -1.78 -5.89
CA VAL A 10 -9.78 -3.01 -5.51
C VAL A 10 -8.35 -2.71 -5.04
N GLY A 11 -7.63 -1.84 -5.74
CA GLY A 11 -6.29 -1.38 -5.33
C GLY A 11 -6.29 -0.76 -3.93
N LEU A 12 -7.18 0.22 -3.69
CA LEU A 12 -7.31 0.90 -2.40
C LEU A 12 -7.64 -0.07 -1.26
N ILE A 13 -8.53 -1.04 -1.49
CA ILE A 13 -8.87 -2.05 -0.49
C ILE A 13 -7.67 -2.97 -0.23
N GLY A 14 -6.96 -3.38 -1.28
CA GLY A 14 -5.76 -4.21 -1.16
C GLY A 14 -4.67 -3.54 -0.33
N GLU A 15 -4.37 -2.27 -0.61
CA GLU A 15 -3.42 -1.46 0.15
C GLU A 15 -3.81 -1.35 1.63
N ALA A 16 -5.10 -1.10 1.92
CA ALA A 16 -5.59 -1.02 3.29
C ALA A 16 -5.47 -2.36 4.04
N ILE A 17 -5.72 -3.48 3.37
CA ILE A 17 -5.52 -4.83 3.94
C ILE A 17 -4.03 -5.09 4.20
N ALA A 18 -3.16 -4.73 3.26
CA ALA A 18 -1.72 -4.92 3.38
C ALA A 18 -1.15 -4.10 4.54
N GLU A 19 -1.53 -2.82 4.65
CA GLU A 19 -1.14 -1.97 5.77
C GLU A 19 -1.58 -2.56 7.11
N ARG A 20 -2.83 -3.00 7.20
CA ARG A 20 -3.35 -3.60 8.43
C ARG A 20 -2.57 -4.87 8.80
N TYR A 21 -2.27 -5.72 7.83
CA TYR A 21 -1.46 -6.92 8.05
C TYR A 21 -0.08 -6.56 8.60
N LEU A 22 0.61 -5.58 8.01
CA LEU A 22 1.94 -5.14 8.48
C LEU A 22 1.88 -4.66 9.94
N ASN A 23 0.90 -3.82 10.27
CA ASN A 23 0.69 -3.33 11.63
C ASN A 23 0.38 -4.49 12.61
N ASP A 24 -0.49 -5.44 12.22
CA ASP A 24 -0.85 -6.60 13.04
C ASP A 24 0.36 -7.54 13.27
N THR A 25 1.35 -7.52 12.37
CA THR A 25 2.63 -8.25 12.53
C THR A 25 3.68 -7.51 13.35
N GLY A 26 3.38 -6.31 13.85
CA GLY A 26 4.31 -5.48 14.63
C GLY A 26 5.20 -4.55 13.80
N LEU A 27 5.03 -4.51 12.48
CA LEU A 27 5.73 -3.58 11.61
C LEU A 27 4.98 -2.25 11.53
N ALA A 28 5.68 -1.14 11.64
CA ALA A 28 5.09 0.19 11.44
C ALA A 28 5.25 0.62 9.98
N VAL A 29 4.14 0.98 9.31
CA VAL A 29 4.20 1.66 8.00
C VAL A 29 4.74 3.07 8.19
N ILE A 30 5.88 3.36 7.56
CA ILE A 30 6.58 4.65 7.65
C ILE A 30 6.37 5.52 6.41
N GLU A 31 6.02 4.91 5.27
CA GLU A 31 5.78 5.63 4.03
C GLU A 31 4.77 4.88 3.15
N ARG A 32 3.99 5.63 2.36
CA ARG A 32 2.98 5.11 1.43
C ARG A 32 3.16 5.76 0.07
N ASN A 33 2.86 5.03 -1.00
CA ASN A 33 2.96 5.50 -2.38
C ASN A 33 4.33 6.11 -2.70
N TRP A 34 5.39 5.48 -2.21
CA TRP A 34 6.75 5.94 -2.39
C TRP A 34 7.17 5.78 -3.86
N ARG A 35 7.87 6.78 -4.38
CA ARG A 35 8.31 6.84 -5.78
C ARG A 35 9.71 7.43 -5.85
N CYS A 36 10.53 6.89 -6.73
CA CYS A 36 11.83 7.42 -7.11
C CYS A 36 12.03 7.30 -8.63
N ASP A 37 13.17 7.73 -9.13
CA ASP A 37 13.48 7.67 -10.57
C ASP A 37 13.57 6.22 -11.10
N GLU A 38 13.91 5.28 -10.21
CA GLU A 38 14.05 3.86 -10.52
C GLU A 38 12.75 3.04 -10.38
N GLY A 39 11.70 3.58 -9.73
CA GLY A 39 10.46 2.84 -9.54
C GLY A 39 9.53 3.33 -8.43
N GLU A 40 8.65 2.43 -7.99
CA GLU A 40 7.60 2.72 -7.00
C GLU A 40 7.45 1.57 -5.99
N ILE A 41 7.03 1.92 -4.78
CA ILE A 41 6.67 0.99 -3.71
C ILE A 41 5.39 1.50 -3.03
N ASP A 42 4.38 0.66 -2.93
CA ASP A 42 3.09 1.05 -2.35
C ASP A 42 3.18 1.33 -0.84
N LEU A 43 3.89 0.49 -0.09
CA LEU A 43 4.07 0.61 1.36
C LEU A 43 5.51 0.30 1.78
N ILE A 44 6.10 1.18 2.58
CA ILE A 44 7.39 0.93 3.26
C ILE A 44 7.10 0.76 4.75
N ALA A 45 7.49 -0.38 5.31
CA ALA A 45 7.32 -0.70 6.72
C ALA A 45 8.64 -1.07 7.37
N ARG A 46 8.72 -0.86 8.68
CA ARG A 46 9.93 -1.08 9.47
C ARG A 46 9.59 -1.74 10.80
N ASP A 47 10.39 -2.72 11.18
CA ASP A 47 10.36 -3.30 12.53
C ASP A 47 10.93 -2.28 13.53
N THR A 48 10.28 -2.16 14.68
CA THR A 48 10.62 -1.14 15.69
C THR A 48 11.83 -1.50 16.52
#